data_AF-A0A7I8DHG5-F1
#
_entry.id   AF-A0A7I8DHG5-F1
#
_cell.length_a   1.000
_cell.length_b   1.000
_cell.length_c   1.000
_cell.angle_alpha   90.00
_cell.angle_beta   90.00
_cell.angle_gamma   90.00
#
_symmetry.space_group_name_H-M   'P 1'
#
loop_
_entity.id
_entity.type
_entity.pdbx_description
1 polymer ?
#
loop_
_entity_poly.entity_id
_entity_poly.type
_entity_poly.pdbx_seq_one_letter_code
_entity_poly.pdbx_strand_id
1 'polypeptide(L)'
;MEKIIDVNCFGDSLTYSYGGNGITYPGTLQAYLGREYQVNNLGIGGESTVTIAGRQGSIPMKVKAVTITEEIQRVEITFLESMGEIPKPLRQGEAGLNPCYLGGVKGELTITQSTTVSEDAKWYFTREKRGEPVTIEEGEVLVTDASLCKRKGIFILWTGTNDRLSSPAEESVKALIKKQKCMLDYIEETDKSYIVMGLTHLTTMEPGEVDNLNRELEKVYKDHFLDIRRKLLQAGLNNFQWKGNEQDSLDIKNGNVPSSLRVDDVHLNSSGYMFIGQQVYQKGRELGYWK
;
A
#
# COMPACT_ATOMS: atom_id res chain seq x y z
N MET A 1 -8.61 24.81 17.71
CA MET A 1 -8.85 23.42 17.27
C MET A 1 -7.51 22.72 17.41
N GLU A 2 -7.45 21.60 18.13
CA GLU A 2 -6.24 20.78 18.18
C GLU A 2 -5.89 20.31 16.76
N LYS A 3 -4.60 20.29 16.45
CA LYS A 3 -4.10 19.88 15.14
C LYS A 3 -4.29 18.37 15.03
N ILE A 4 -5.13 17.93 14.09
CA ILE A 4 -5.31 16.51 13.78
C ILE A 4 -4.01 15.96 13.19
N ILE A 5 -3.56 14.80 13.68
CA ILE A 5 -2.37 14.11 13.18
C ILE A 5 -2.79 13.08 12.14
N ASP A 6 -2.27 13.18 10.92
CA ASP A 6 -2.51 12.18 9.88
C ASP A 6 -1.75 10.87 10.18
N VAL A 7 -2.43 9.74 9.96
CA VAL A 7 -1.82 8.40 9.92
C VAL A 7 -2.09 7.83 8.53
N ASN A 8 -1.07 7.79 7.69
CA ASN A 8 -1.18 7.43 6.27
C ASN A 8 -0.82 5.96 6.06
N CYS A 9 -1.83 5.13 5.80
CA CYS A 9 -1.69 3.71 5.56
C CYS A 9 -1.54 3.43 4.07
N PHE A 10 -0.31 3.36 3.55
CA PHE A 10 -0.03 3.04 2.15
C PHE A 10 0.17 1.54 1.94
N GLY A 11 -0.52 0.98 0.96
CA GLY A 11 -0.38 -0.43 0.64
C GLY A 11 -1.27 -0.91 -0.50
N ASP A 12 -1.45 -2.23 -0.55
CA ASP A 12 -2.22 -2.93 -1.56
C ASP A 12 -3.61 -3.37 -1.06
N SER A 13 -4.12 -4.53 -1.52
CA SER A 13 -5.39 -5.11 -1.09
C SER A 13 -5.43 -5.46 0.40
N LEU A 14 -4.29 -5.78 1.02
CA LEU A 14 -4.21 -6.01 2.47
C LEU A 14 -4.40 -4.72 3.25
N THR A 15 -3.99 -3.58 2.69
CA THR A 15 -4.26 -2.27 3.28
C THR A 15 -5.66 -1.78 3.04
N TYR A 16 -6.16 -1.96 1.82
CA TYR A 16 -7.58 -1.80 1.53
C TYR A 16 -8.47 -2.66 2.45
N SER A 17 -7.94 -3.81 2.88
CA SER A 17 -8.60 -4.84 3.68
C SER A 17 -9.66 -5.64 2.90
N TYR A 18 -9.30 -6.07 1.68
CA TYR A 18 -10.14 -6.97 0.88
C TYR A 18 -10.43 -8.28 1.65
N GLY A 19 -11.68 -8.73 1.66
CA GLY A 19 -12.13 -9.86 2.49
C GLY A 19 -12.62 -9.47 3.90
N GLY A 20 -12.41 -8.21 4.31
CA GLY A 20 -12.78 -7.71 5.62
C GLY A 20 -14.27 -7.42 5.85
N ASN A 21 -15.13 -7.54 4.82
CA ASN A 21 -16.57 -7.27 4.90
C ASN A 21 -16.92 -5.92 5.56
N GLY A 22 -16.20 -4.85 5.19
CA GLY A 22 -16.36 -3.51 5.76
C GLY A 22 -15.48 -3.23 6.98
N ILE A 23 -14.91 -4.26 7.62
CA ILE A 23 -13.88 -4.10 8.65
C ILE A 23 -12.53 -3.96 7.98
N THR A 24 -11.87 -2.83 8.21
CA THR A 24 -10.53 -2.56 7.70
C THR A 24 -9.55 -2.40 8.85
N TYR A 25 -8.28 -2.77 8.66
CA TYR A 25 -7.29 -2.50 9.70
C TYR A 25 -7.11 -1.00 9.96
N PRO A 26 -7.10 -0.10 8.93
CA PRO A 26 -7.02 1.33 9.18
C PRO A 26 -8.25 1.86 9.91
N GLY A 27 -9.45 1.35 9.61
CA GLY A 27 -10.67 1.70 10.34
C GLY A 27 -10.66 1.20 11.79
N THR A 28 -10.11 0.02 12.03
CA THR A 28 -9.90 -0.49 13.40
C THR A 28 -8.89 0.36 14.16
N LEU A 29 -7.79 0.76 13.51
CA LEU A 29 -6.81 1.68 14.08
C LEU A 29 -7.44 3.04 14.42
N GLN A 30 -8.26 3.60 13.51
CA GLN A 30 -8.99 4.84 13.74
C GLN A 30 -9.88 4.77 15.00
N ALA A 31 -10.52 3.63 15.23
CA ALA A 31 -11.37 3.42 16.41
C ALA A 31 -10.55 3.45 17.72
N TYR A 32 -9.30 2.96 17.71
CA TYR A 32 -8.40 3.06 18.88
C TYR A 32 -7.83 4.46 19.07
N LEU A 33 -7.45 5.15 17.99
CA LEU A 33 -6.78 6.45 18.07
C LEU A 33 -7.75 7.62 18.35
N GLY A 34 -9.03 7.48 18.03
CA GLY A 34 -10.01 8.53 18.26
C GLY A 34 -9.79 9.77 17.39
N ARG A 35 -10.34 10.92 17.81
CA ARG A 35 -10.48 12.12 16.96
C ARG A 35 -9.23 12.98 16.84
N GLU A 36 -8.21 12.72 17.64
CA GLU A 36 -6.91 13.41 17.55
C GLU A 36 -6.13 12.99 16.30
N TYR A 37 -6.49 11.84 15.71
CA TYR A 37 -5.85 11.27 14.55
C TYR A 37 -6.83 11.09 13.39
N GLN A 38 -6.34 11.30 12.17
CA GLN A 38 -7.04 10.96 10.94
C GLN A 38 -6.29 9.81 10.26
N VAL A 39 -6.86 8.61 10.32
CA VAL A 39 -6.30 7.43 9.66
C VAL A 39 -6.79 7.38 8.22
N ASN A 40 -5.85 7.54 7.28
CA ASN A 40 -6.11 7.54 5.85
C ASN A 40 -5.82 6.14 5.29
N ASN A 41 -6.86 5.42 4.83
CA ASN A 41 -6.68 4.17 4.11
C ASN A 41 -6.29 4.45 2.66
N LEU A 42 -5.01 4.29 2.34
CA LEU A 42 -4.42 4.54 1.02
C LEU A 42 -4.08 3.22 0.29
N GLY A 43 -4.80 2.16 0.63
CA GLY A 43 -4.68 0.83 0.05
C GLY A 43 -5.46 0.65 -1.25
N ILE A 44 -4.84 0.07 -2.27
CA ILE A 44 -5.50 -0.30 -3.54
C ILE A 44 -5.09 -1.72 -3.96
N GLY A 45 -6.09 -2.58 -4.19
CA GLY A 45 -5.85 -3.95 -4.59
C GLY A 45 -5.08 -4.09 -5.92
N GLY A 46 -4.11 -5.00 -5.93
CA GLY A 46 -3.33 -5.36 -7.13
C GLY A 46 -2.20 -4.39 -7.51
N GLU A 47 -1.98 -3.31 -6.75
CA GLU A 47 -0.87 -2.40 -6.99
C GLU A 47 0.44 -2.94 -6.41
N SER A 48 1.53 -2.84 -7.18
CA SER A 48 2.89 -3.11 -6.72
C SER A 48 3.46 -1.93 -5.92
N THR A 49 4.57 -2.16 -5.22
CA THR A 49 5.26 -1.12 -4.46
C THR A 49 5.66 0.07 -5.33
N VAL A 50 6.05 -0.15 -6.60
CA VAL A 50 6.33 0.97 -7.55
C VAL A 50 5.10 1.84 -7.76
N THR A 51 3.93 1.23 -7.90
CA THR A 51 2.67 1.96 -8.13
C THR A 51 2.24 2.70 -6.86
N ILE A 52 2.32 2.06 -5.70
CA ILE A 52 1.95 2.65 -4.40
C ILE A 52 2.87 3.82 -4.06
N ALA A 53 4.19 3.64 -4.22
CA ALA A 53 5.19 4.69 -4.08
C ALA A 53 4.99 5.81 -5.13
N GLY A 54 4.52 5.45 -6.32
CA GLY A 54 4.09 6.38 -7.36
C GLY A 54 2.96 7.29 -6.92
N ARG A 55 1.90 6.72 -6.32
CA ARG A 55 0.81 7.51 -5.75
C ARG A 55 1.26 8.38 -4.58
N GLN A 56 2.15 7.87 -3.73
CA GLN A 56 2.74 8.69 -2.67
C GLN A 56 3.61 9.83 -3.23
N GLY A 57 4.22 9.65 -4.40
CA GLY A 57 5.11 10.61 -5.06
C GLY A 57 6.61 10.33 -4.86
N SER A 58 6.96 9.32 -4.08
CA SER A 58 8.36 8.98 -3.76
C SER A 58 9.11 8.28 -4.90
N ILE A 59 8.37 7.64 -5.82
CA ILE A 59 8.87 7.07 -7.06
C ILE A 59 8.09 7.72 -8.21
N PRO A 60 8.64 8.69 -8.95
CA PRO A 60 7.86 9.48 -9.90
C PRO A 60 7.15 8.62 -10.96
N MET A 61 5.83 8.82 -11.12
CA MET A 61 5.06 8.27 -12.23
C MET A 61 5.21 9.18 -13.44
N LYS A 62 6.15 8.83 -14.33
CA LYS A 62 6.44 9.60 -15.54
C LYS A 62 5.61 9.12 -16.71
N VAL A 63 5.28 10.01 -17.64
CA VAL A 63 4.49 9.69 -18.83
C VAL A 63 5.28 9.87 -20.12
N LYS A 64 4.87 9.16 -21.17
CA LYS A 64 5.29 9.46 -22.56
C LYS A 64 4.74 10.81 -23.00
N ALA A 65 5.38 11.40 -24.02
CA ALA A 65 4.92 12.65 -24.60
C ALA A 65 3.46 12.55 -25.07
N VAL A 66 2.66 13.58 -24.77
CA VAL A 66 1.24 13.65 -25.10
C VAL A 66 0.77 15.10 -25.14
N THR A 67 -0.31 15.39 -25.87
CA THR A 67 -0.94 16.72 -25.84
C THR A 67 -2.26 16.64 -25.09
N ILE A 68 -2.37 17.41 -24.00
CA ILE A 68 -3.66 17.63 -23.34
C ILE A 68 -4.40 18.69 -24.16
N THR A 69 -5.50 18.30 -24.80
CA THR A 69 -6.32 19.17 -25.67
C THR A 69 -7.08 20.23 -24.91
N GLU A 70 -7.55 21.29 -25.57
CA GLU A 70 -8.28 22.41 -25.00
C GLU A 70 -9.58 22.00 -24.25
N GLU A 71 -10.24 20.97 -24.74
CA GLU A 71 -11.52 20.46 -24.25
C GLU A 71 -11.41 19.56 -23.02
N ILE A 72 -12.50 19.48 -22.26
CA ILE A 72 -12.67 18.50 -21.16
C ILE A 72 -12.97 17.13 -21.78
N GLN A 73 -11.92 16.46 -22.24
CA GLN A 73 -12.00 15.14 -22.85
C GLN A 73 -10.89 14.21 -22.38
N ARG A 74 -11.12 12.90 -22.51
CA ARG A 74 -10.15 11.88 -22.16
C ARG A 74 -8.99 11.90 -23.17
N VAL A 75 -7.78 12.08 -22.65
CA VAL A 75 -6.54 11.93 -23.40
C VAL A 75 -5.82 10.69 -22.87
N GLU A 76 -5.58 9.71 -23.73
CA GLU A 76 -4.84 8.48 -23.35
C GLU A 76 -3.40 8.85 -23.00
N ILE A 77 -2.93 8.40 -21.84
CA ILE A 77 -1.55 8.57 -21.40
C ILE A 77 -0.89 7.21 -21.22
N THR A 78 0.42 7.16 -21.40
CA THR A 78 1.22 5.94 -21.20
C THR A 78 2.28 6.22 -20.16
N PHE A 79 2.33 5.42 -19.10
CA PHE A 79 3.39 5.51 -18.10
C PHE A 79 4.71 4.93 -18.63
N LEU A 80 5.81 5.54 -18.21
CA LEU A 80 7.16 5.03 -18.39
C LEU A 80 7.54 4.09 -17.26
N GLU A 81 8.51 3.22 -17.51
CA GLU A 81 9.10 2.38 -16.47
C GLU A 81 9.76 3.25 -15.38
N SER A 82 9.56 2.86 -14.13
CA SER A 82 10.23 3.44 -12.98
C SER A 82 10.68 2.30 -12.06
N MET A 83 11.98 2.24 -11.77
CA MET A 83 12.55 1.23 -10.87
C MET A 83 12.26 -0.22 -11.30
N GLY A 84 12.32 -0.50 -12.60
CA GLY A 84 12.16 -1.86 -13.15
C GLY A 84 10.71 -2.28 -13.42
N GLU A 85 9.72 -1.42 -13.16
CA GLU A 85 8.30 -1.71 -13.41
C GLU A 85 7.57 -0.49 -14.01
N ILE A 86 6.58 -0.73 -14.85
CA ILE A 86 5.63 0.32 -15.27
C ILE A 86 4.57 0.45 -14.16
N PRO A 87 4.35 1.64 -13.57
CA PRO A 87 3.31 1.83 -12.57
C PRO A 87 1.93 1.60 -13.18
N LYS A 88 1.05 0.90 -12.45
CA LYS A 88 -0.30 0.55 -12.90
C LYS A 88 -1.34 1.05 -11.89
N PRO A 89 -1.53 2.38 -11.74
CA PRO A 89 -2.43 2.91 -10.73
C PRO A 89 -3.90 2.63 -11.06
N LEU A 90 -4.78 2.86 -10.08
CA LEU A 90 -6.24 2.83 -10.22
C LEU A 90 -6.89 1.45 -10.40
N ARG A 91 -6.13 0.36 -10.19
CA ARG A 91 -6.59 -1.00 -10.53
C ARG A 91 -7.90 -1.40 -9.84
N GLN A 92 -8.06 -1.02 -8.57
CA GLN A 92 -9.21 -1.39 -7.74
C GLN A 92 -9.69 -0.25 -6.82
N GLY A 93 -9.33 1.00 -7.13
CA GLY A 93 -9.57 2.15 -6.28
C GLY A 93 -8.81 3.36 -6.77
N GLU A 94 -8.83 4.47 -6.04
CA GLU A 94 -8.14 5.71 -6.44
C GLU A 94 -7.18 6.22 -5.35
N ALA A 95 -7.66 6.28 -4.11
CA ALA A 95 -6.90 6.43 -2.86
C ALA A 95 -5.70 7.39 -2.94
N GLY A 96 -5.99 8.69 -3.04
CA GLY A 96 -4.98 9.76 -2.96
C GLY A 96 -4.25 9.98 -4.28
N LEU A 97 -4.80 9.53 -5.40
CA LEU A 97 -4.30 9.86 -6.73
C LEU A 97 -4.92 11.15 -7.26
N ASN A 98 -6.24 11.25 -7.24
CA ASN A 98 -7.05 12.32 -7.79
C ASN A 98 -7.49 13.33 -6.70
N PRO A 99 -7.67 14.62 -7.05
CA PRO A 99 -7.29 15.21 -8.34
C PRO A 99 -5.77 15.17 -8.53
N CYS A 100 -5.34 15.07 -9.79
CA CYS A 100 -3.92 15.04 -10.15
C CYS A 100 -3.57 16.18 -11.10
N TYR A 101 -2.26 16.38 -11.29
CA TYR A 101 -1.71 17.41 -12.15
C TYR A 101 -0.71 16.81 -13.13
N LEU A 102 -0.82 17.19 -14.40
CA LEU A 102 0.12 16.81 -15.45
C LEU A 102 0.51 18.06 -16.25
N GLY A 103 1.80 18.40 -16.28
CA GLY A 103 2.26 19.67 -16.89
C GLY A 103 1.60 20.90 -16.27
N GLY A 104 1.29 20.86 -14.97
CA GLY A 104 0.57 21.92 -14.25
C GLY A 104 -0.95 21.97 -14.51
N VAL A 105 -1.50 21.16 -15.42
CA VAL A 105 -2.94 21.09 -15.66
C VAL A 105 -3.59 20.21 -14.60
N LYS A 106 -4.56 20.76 -13.85
CA LYS A 106 -5.37 19.99 -12.90
C LYS A 106 -6.40 19.14 -13.64
N GLY A 107 -6.56 17.88 -13.23
CA GLY A 107 -7.53 16.97 -13.80
C GLY A 107 -7.69 15.69 -13.01
N GLU A 108 -8.26 14.69 -13.68
CA GLU A 108 -8.49 13.36 -13.15
C GLU A 108 -7.85 12.31 -14.05
N LEU A 109 -7.19 11.34 -13.44
CA LEU A 109 -6.77 10.12 -14.07
C LEU A 109 -7.88 9.07 -13.94
N THR A 110 -8.14 8.36 -15.04
CA THR A 110 -9.08 7.22 -15.09
C THR A 110 -8.42 6.04 -15.79
N ILE A 111 -8.95 4.84 -15.53
CA ILE A 111 -8.50 3.59 -16.15
C ILE A 111 -9.66 2.94 -16.91
N THR A 112 -9.35 2.35 -18.07
CA THR A 112 -10.21 1.37 -18.75
C THR A 112 -9.48 0.03 -18.72
N GLN A 113 -10.15 -1.03 -18.26
CA GLN A 113 -9.59 -2.38 -18.18
C GLN A 113 -10.73 -3.40 -18.21
N SER A 114 -10.51 -4.57 -18.81
CA SER A 114 -11.53 -5.64 -18.82
C SER A 114 -11.74 -6.25 -17.43
N THR A 115 -10.68 -6.42 -16.65
CA THR A 115 -10.74 -6.89 -15.27
C THR A 115 -9.71 -6.16 -14.40
N THR A 116 -9.78 -6.32 -13.08
CA THR A 116 -8.82 -5.71 -12.14
C THR A 116 -7.44 -6.37 -12.17
N VAL A 117 -7.24 -7.41 -12.98
CA VAL A 117 -5.97 -8.12 -13.17
C VAL A 117 -5.52 -8.13 -14.65
N SER A 118 -6.27 -7.51 -15.56
CA SER A 118 -5.98 -7.56 -16.99
C SER A 118 -4.81 -6.67 -17.41
N GLU A 119 -4.10 -7.09 -18.47
CA GLU A 119 -2.97 -6.35 -19.07
C GLU A 119 -3.42 -5.36 -20.18
N ASP A 120 -4.71 -5.35 -20.52
CA ASP A 120 -5.32 -4.40 -21.47
C ASP A 120 -5.62 -3.02 -20.87
N ALA A 121 -5.14 -2.77 -19.64
CA ALA A 121 -5.36 -1.54 -18.91
C ALA A 121 -4.80 -0.33 -19.68
N LYS A 122 -5.65 0.70 -19.82
CA LYS A 122 -5.31 1.99 -20.44
C LYS A 122 -5.66 3.13 -19.50
N TRP A 123 -4.78 4.11 -19.38
CA TRP A 123 -4.96 5.26 -18.53
C TRP A 123 -5.27 6.52 -19.33
N TYR A 124 -6.13 7.36 -18.77
CA TYR A 124 -6.60 8.57 -19.42
C TYR A 124 -6.60 9.73 -18.46
N PHE A 125 -6.01 10.84 -18.87
CA PHE A 125 -6.08 12.10 -18.16
C PHE A 125 -7.20 12.96 -18.75
N THR A 126 -8.03 13.55 -17.90
CA THR A 126 -9.08 14.51 -18.29
C THR A 126 -8.91 15.78 -17.48
N ARG A 127 -8.68 16.92 -18.15
CA ARG A 127 -8.57 18.23 -17.48
C ARG A 127 -9.89 18.63 -16.81
N GLU A 128 -9.81 19.31 -15.66
CA GLU A 128 -11.00 19.73 -14.90
C GLU A 128 -11.78 20.86 -15.61
N LYS A 129 -11.06 21.75 -16.32
CA LYS A 129 -11.63 22.94 -16.98
C LYS A 129 -11.05 23.10 -18.37
N ARG A 130 -11.83 23.65 -19.29
CA ARG A 130 -11.34 24.10 -20.61
C ARG A 130 -10.18 25.09 -20.45
N GLY A 131 -9.27 25.09 -21.40
CA GLY A 131 -8.11 25.99 -21.43
C GLY A 131 -7.28 25.77 -22.68
N GLU A 132 -6.10 26.37 -22.76
CA GLU A 132 -5.21 26.16 -23.92
C GLU A 132 -4.70 24.71 -23.99
N PRO A 133 -4.36 24.21 -25.19
CA PRO A 133 -3.65 22.94 -25.34
C PRO A 133 -2.30 22.99 -24.61
N VAL A 134 -1.93 21.90 -23.94
CA VAL A 134 -0.64 21.78 -23.23
C VAL A 134 0.11 20.57 -23.76
N THR A 135 1.30 20.79 -24.30
CA THR A 135 2.23 19.73 -24.69
C THR A 135 2.97 19.23 -23.46
N ILE A 136 2.87 17.94 -23.23
CA ILE A 136 3.58 17.22 -22.18
C ILE A 136 4.77 16.53 -22.83
N GLU A 137 5.97 16.88 -22.36
CA GLU A 137 7.20 16.23 -22.80
C GLU A 137 7.33 14.84 -22.18
N GLU A 138 8.06 13.95 -22.86
CA GLU A 138 8.36 12.64 -22.31
C GLU A 138 9.15 12.77 -21.01
N GLY A 139 8.71 12.05 -19.98
CA GLY A 139 9.32 12.09 -18.66
C GLY A 139 8.64 13.05 -17.67
N GLU A 140 7.64 13.82 -18.11
CA GLU A 140 6.82 14.65 -17.20
C GLU A 140 6.19 13.79 -16.11
N VAL A 141 6.20 14.30 -14.87
CA VAL A 141 5.69 13.59 -13.70
C VAL A 141 4.22 13.89 -13.51
N LEU A 142 3.40 12.85 -13.36
CA LEU A 142 2.04 12.97 -12.86
C LEU A 142 2.10 13.24 -11.34
N VAL A 143 1.68 14.44 -10.93
CA VAL A 143 1.63 14.84 -9.52
C VAL A 143 0.26 14.48 -8.95
N THR A 144 0.23 13.55 -7.99
CA THR A 144 -0.99 13.05 -7.33
C THR A 144 -1.40 13.90 -6.14
N ASP A 145 -2.66 13.80 -5.72
CA ASP A 145 -3.14 14.45 -4.49
C ASP A 145 -2.30 14.07 -3.26
N ALA A 146 -2.04 12.77 -3.06
CA ALA A 146 -1.25 12.28 -1.94
C ALA A 146 0.19 12.80 -1.94
N SER A 147 0.80 12.97 -3.12
CA SER A 147 2.14 13.56 -3.21
C SER A 147 2.18 15.04 -2.80
N LEU A 148 1.05 15.73 -2.82
CA LEU A 148 0.94 17.10 -2.34
C LEU A 148 0.59 17.14 -0.85
N CYS A 149 -0.43 16.36 -0.45
CA CYS A 149 -1.10 16.54 0.85
C CYS A 149 -0.76 15.47 1.91
N LYS A 150 -0.23 14.30 1.54
CA LYS A 150 0.05 13.17 2.45
C LYS A 150 1.55 12.93 2.67
N ARG A 151 2.31 14.02 2.83
CA ARG A 151 3.77 14.01 3.08
C ARG A 151 4.16 14.17 4.55
N LYS A 152 3.16 14.33 5.43
CA LYS A 152 3.32 14.57 6.85
C LYS A 152 2.50 13.58 7.69
N GLY A 153 2.88 13.42 8.95
CA GLY A 153 2.22 12.57 9.93
C GLY A 153 2.96 11.25 10.18
N ILE A 154 2.20 10.22 10.51
CA ILE A 154 2.71 8.87 10.80
C ILE A 154 2.43 7.98 9.59
N PHE A 155 3.39 7.15 9.19
CA PHE A 155 3.26 6.31 8.00
C PHE A 155 3.21 4.83 8.35
N ILE A 156 2.22 4.12 7.81
CA ILE A 156 2.17 2.65 7.88
C ILE A 156 2.34 2.15 6.45
N LEU A 157 3.46 1.46 6.20
CA LEU A 157 3.78 0.90 4.89
C LEU A 157 3.54 -0.60 4.91
N TRP A 158 2.60 -1.08 4.10
CA TRP A 158 2.38 -2.50 3.87
C TRP A 158 2.36 -2.79 2.38
N THR A 159 3.56 -3.00 1.83
CA THR A 159 3.81 -3.13 0.40
C THR A 159 4.66 -4.38 0.12
N GLY A 160 4.60 -4.88 -1.11
CA GLY A 160 5.43 -5.99 -1.59
C GLY A 160 4.65 -7.22 -2.04
N THR A 161 3.38 -7.37 -1.66
CA THR A 161 2.55 -8.53 -2.00
C THR A 161 2.43 -8.73 -3.52
N ASN A 162 2.30 -7.64 -4.27
CA ASN A 162 2.12 -7.67 -5.72
C ASN A 162 3.41 -7.41 -6.52
N ASP A 163 4.57 -7.35 -5.87
CA ASP A 163 5.86 -7.11 -6.54
C ASP A 163 6.38 -8.36 -7.28
N ARG A 164 5.64 -9.48 -7.23
CA ARG A 164 6.01 -10.77 -7.84
C ARG A 164 7.42 -11.21 -7.45
N LEU A 165 7.77 -11.00 -6.18
CA LEU A 165 9.08 -11.36 -5.65
C LEU A 165 9.33 -12.86 -5.86
N SER A 166 10.50 -13.18 -6.40
CA SER A 166 10.89 -14.53 -6.76
C SER A 166 12.19 -14.94 -6.06
N SER A 167 12.45 -16.24 -6.05
CA SER A 167 13.66 -16.86 -5.49
C SER A 167 14.82 -16.85 -6.51
N PRO A 168 16.08 -16.60 -6.09
CA PRO A 168 16.51 -16.37 -4.71
C PRO A 168 16.07 -14.99 -4.21
N ALA A 169 15.53 -14.97 -3.00
CA ALA A 169 14.86 -13.80 -2.44
C ALA A 169 15.76 -12.56 -2.28
N GLU A 170 17.08 -12.69 -2.26
CA GLU A 170 17.97 -11.60 -1.84
C GLU A 170 17.86 -10.32 -2.70
N GLU A 171 17.92 -10.44 -4.03
CA GLU A 171 17.82 -9.26 -4.92
C GLU A 171 16.39 -8.69 -4.95
N SER A 172 15.37 -9.57 -4.94
CA SER A 172 13.97 -9.19 -4.83
C SER A 172 13.69 -8.41 -3.54
N VAL A 173 14.25 -8.86 -2.42
CA VAL A 173 14.15 -8.22 -1.10
C VAL A 173 14.88 -6.88 -1.08
N LYS A 174 16.10 -6.80 -1.64
CA LYS A 174 16.83 -5.53 -1.77
C LYS A 174 16.05 -4.52 -2.61
N ALA A 175 15.42 -4.96 -3.70
CA ALA A 175 14.59 -4.10 -4.55
C ALA A 175 13.37 -3.58 -3.79
N LEU A 176 12.67 -4.42 -3.02
CA LEU A 176 11.57 -4.01 -2.15
C LEU A 176 12.03 -2.97 -1.11
N ILE A 177 13.13 -3.26 -0.39
CA ILE A 177 13.70 -2.36 0.62
C ILE A 177 14.07 -1.02 -0.01
N LYS A 178 14.66 -1.02 -1.21
CA LYS A 178 15.01 0.22 -1.92
C LYS A 178 13.76 1.06 -2.21
N LYS A 179 12.69 0.44 -2.71
CA LYS A 179 11.42 1.11 -2.99
C LYS A 179 10.77 1.67 -1.70
N GLN A 180 10.73 0.89 -0.63
CA GLN A 180 10.24 1.31 0.68
C GLN A 180 11.09 2.45 1.29
N LYS A 181 12.42 2.43 1.12
CA LYS A 181 13.28 3.54 1.54
C LYS A 181 12.97 4.82 0.79
N CYS A 182 12.72 4.78 -0.52
CA CYS A 182 12.24 5.96 -1.26
C CYS A 182 10.96 6.51 -0.62
N MET A 183 10.00 5.64 -0.28
CA MET A 183 8.75 6.05 0.38
C MET A 183 8.97 6.76 1.73
N LEU A 184 9.91 6.24 2.54
CA LEU A 184 10.27 6.86 3.81
C LEU A 184 11.07 8.15 3.61
N ASP A 185 11.94 8.23 2.61
CA ASP A 185 12.72 9.42 2.27
C ASP A 185 11.85 10.60 1.82
N TYR A 186 10.66 10.31 1.30
CA TYR A 186 9.68 11.30 0.86
C TYR A 186 8.87 11.94 1.99
N ILE A 187 8.92 11.38 3.20
CA ILE A 187 8.29 11.96 4.39
C ILE A 187 9.00 13.27 4.76
N GLU A 188 8.26 14.37 4.91
CA GLU A 188 8.81 15.71 5.16
C GLU A 188 9.28 15.93 6.61
N GLU A 189 8.85 15.10 7.57
CA GLU A 189 9.34 15.17 8.94
C GLU A 189 10.80 14.74 9.08
N THR A 190 11.57 15.51 9.87
CA THR A 190 12.93 15.14 10.27
C THR A 190 12.94 13.89 11.14
N ASP A 191 12.06 13.84 12.15
CA ASP A 191 11.86 12.68 13.03
C ASP A 191 10.69 11.83 12.51
N LYS A 192 11.00 10.98 11.53
CA LYS A 192 10.01 10.18 10.81
C LYS A 192 9.35 9.17 11.72
N SER A 193 8.04 9.28 11.87
CA SER A 193 7.22 8.30 12.56
C SER A 193 6.64 7.31 11.54
N TYR A 194 7.07 6.06 11.59
CA TYR A 194 6.60 5.04 10.66
C TYR A 194 6.61 3.62 11.23
N ILE A 195 5.81 2.75 10.61
CA ILE A 195 5.77 1.29 10.81
C ILE A 195 5.86 0.63 9.43
N VAL A 196 6.77 -0.34 9.27
CA VAL A 196 6.81 -1.21 8.08
C VAL A 196 6.24 -2.57 8.46
N MET A 197 5.20 -2.99 7.76
CA MET A 197 4.50 -4.25 7.98
C MET A 197 5.17 -5.39 7.21
N GLY A 198 5.41 -6.51 7.87
CA GLY A 198 5.86 -7.74 7.21
C GLY A 198 4.82 -8.33 6.26
N LEU A 199 5.27 -9.10 5.27
CA LEU A 199 4.38 -9.81 4.35
C LEU A 199 3.75 -11.02 5.05
N THR A 200 2.47 -11.27 4.80
CA THR A 200 1.72 -12.40 5.39
C THR A 200 1.74 -13.63 4.52
N HIS A 201 1.73 -13.44 3.21
CA HIS A 201 1.83 -14.51 2.21
C HIS A 201 2.30 -13.91 0.87
N LEU A 202 2.96 -14.74 0.05
CA LEU A 202 3.29 -14.45 -1.34
C LEU A 202 3.04 -15.71 -2.15
N THR A 203 2.15 -15.63 -3.14
CA THR A 203 1.74 -16.79 -3.95
C THR A 203 2.87 -17.36 -4.81
N THR A 204 3.96 -16.61 -4.98
CA THR A 204 5.17 -17.01 -5.71
C THR A 204 6.28 -17.53 -4.79
N MET A 205 6.07 -17.58 -3.48
CA MET A 205 7.07 -17.99 -2.50
C MET A 205 6.59 -19.14 -1.64
N GLU A 206 7.51 -20.02 -1.27
CA GLU A 206 7.23 -21.10 -0.33
C GLU A 206 7.08 -20.58 1.11
N PRO A 207 6.34 -21.27 2.01
CA PRO A 207 6.03 -20.80 3.37
C PRO A 207 7.23 -20.42 4.27
N GLY A 208 8.45 -20.88 3.98
CA GLY A 208 9.67 -20.46 4.70
C GLY A 208 10.40 -19.25 4.09
N GLU A 209 10.16 -18.94 2.81
CA GLU A 209 10.85 -17.84 2.14
C GLU A 209 10.26 -16.48 2.52
N VAL A 210 8.96 -16.42 2.80
CA VAL A 210 8.32 -15.21 3.36
C VAL A 210 8.91 -14.85 4.72
N ASP A 211 9.24 -15.85 5.56
CA ASP A 211 9.89 -15.62 6.84
C ASP A 211 11.34 -15.12 6.66
N ASN A 212 12.06 -15.64 5.66
CA ASN A 212 13.41 -15.14 5.33
C ASN A 212 13.33 -13.67 4.91
N LEU A 213 12.39 -13.33 4.02
CA LEU A 213 12.15 -11.96 3.59
C LEU A 213 11.82 -11.05 4.77
N ASN A 214 10.88 -11.44 5.63
CA ASN A 214 10.50 -10.64 6.79
C ASN A 214 11.68 -10.43 7.75
N ARG A 215 12.58 -11.42 7.92
CA ARG A 215 13.81 -11.24 8.71
C ARG A 215 14.77 -10.22 8.11
N GLU A 216 14.88 -10.14 6.79
CA GLU A 216 15.69 -9.08 6.15
C GLU A 216 15.04 -7.70 6.31
N LEU A 217 13.71 -7.60 6.23
CA LEU A 217 12.99 -6.36 6.54
C LEU A 217 13.20 -5.96 8.01
N GLU A 218 13.10 -6.92 8.94
CA GLU A 218 13.34 -6.71 10.38
C GLU A 218 14.74 -6.18 10.66
N LYS A 219 15.77 -6.74 10.02
CA LYS A 219 17.16 -6.24 10.14
C LYS A 219 17.30 -4.77 9.71
N VAL A 220 16.57 -4.37 8.67
CA VAL A 220 16.65 -3.01 8.11
C VAL A 220 15.86 -2.01 8.92
N TYR A 221 14.60 -2.33 9.24
CA TYR A 221 13.67 -1.39 9.89
C TYR A 221 13.68 -1.49 11.42
N LYS A 222 14.29 -2.54 11.98
CA LYS A 222 14.49 -2.73 13.43
C LYS A 222 13.19 -2.53 14.20
N ASP A 223 13.18 -1.62 15.17
CA ASP A 223 12.03 -1.32 16.00
C ASP A 223 10.83 -0.80 15.21
N HIS A 224 11.01 -0.29 13.98
CA HIS A 224 9.90 0.14 13.14
C HIS A 224 9.25 -1.00 12.34
N PHE A 225 9.83 -2.21 12.38
CA PHE A 225 9.23 -3.38 11.73
C PHE A 225 8.15 -4.00 12.62
N LEU A 226 7.02 -4.35 12.01
CA LEU A 226 5.98 -5.17 12.61
C LEU A 226 5.86 -6.49 11.85
N ASP A 227 6.40 -7.56 12.43
CA ASP A 227 6.27 -8.93 11.92
C ASP A 227 4.83 -9.45 12.12
N ILE A 228 3.93 -8.94 11.28
CA ILE A 228 2.50 -9.21 11.39
C ILE A 228 2.16 -10.68 11.08
N ARG A 229 2.97 -11.33 10.24
CA ARG A 229 2.86 -12.76 9.94
C ARG A 229 3.10 -13.59 11.19
N ARG A 230 4.19 -13.35 11.91
CA ARG A 230 4.45 -14.03 13.19
C ARG A 230 3.36 -13.75 14.21
N LYS A 231 2.83 -12.52 14.29
CA LYS A 231 1.71 -12.18 15.19
C LYS A 231 0.44 -12.97 14.85
N LEU A 232 0.11 -13.12 13.57
CA LEU A 232 -1.05 -13.92 13.13
C LEU A 232 -0.88 -15.40 13.46
N LEU A 233 0.31 -15.97 13.21
CA LEU A 233 0.62 -17.36 13.57
C LEU A 233 0.53 -17.59 15.09
N GLN A 234 1.05 -16.66 15.89
CA GLN A 234 0.96 -16.71 17.36
C GLN A 234 -0.47 -16.54 17.87
N ALA A 235 -1.28 -15.68 17.23
CA ALA A 235 -2.68 -15.53 17.58
C ALA A 235 -3.45 -16.83 17.34
N GLY A 236 -3.21 -17.51 16.22
CA GLY A 236 -3.78 -18.84 15.96
C GLY A 236 -3.44 -19.88 17.04
N LEU A 237 -2.24 -19.80 17.64
CA LEU A 237 -1.80 -20.70 18.71
C LEU A 237 -2.37 -20.38 20.09
N ASN A 238 -2.56 -19.09 20.41
CA ASN A 238 -2.74 -18.63 21.79
C ASN A 238 -4.13 -18.09 22.15
N ASN A 239 -5.05 -17.89 21.18
CA ASN A 239 -6.27 -17.15 21.45
C ASN A 239 -7.47 -18.00 21.91
N PHE A 240 -7.88 -17.76 23.15
CA PHE A 240 -9.14 -18.21 23.78
C PHE A 240 -10.42 -17.61 23.18
N GLN A 241 -10.33 -16.57 22.34
CA GLN A 241 -11.50 -15.94 21.67
C GLN A 241 -11.88 -16.59 20.34
N TRP A 242 -11.02 -17.47 19.83
CA TRP A 242 -11.20 -18.16 18.56
C TRP A 242 -11.08 -19.65 18.88
N LYS A 243 -12.17 -20.41 18.73
CA LYS A 243 -12.03 -21.87 18.75
C LYS A 243 -11.32 -22.26 17.46
N GLY A 244 -9.98 -22.25 17.48
CA GLY A 244 -9.18 -22.79 16.40
C GLY A 244 -9.68 -24.18 16.06
N ASN A 245 -9.83 -24.46 14.77
CA ASN A 245 -10.22 -25.78 14.30
C ASN A 245 -8.98 -26.62 13.97
N GLU A 246 -9.17 -27.91 13.66
CA GLU A 246 -8.06 -28.79 13.28
C GLU A 246 -7.29 -28.26 12.05
N GLN A 247 -7.97 -27.55 11.14
CA GLN A 247 -7.35 -26.92 9.98
C GLN A 247 -6.39 -25.80 10.37
N ASP A 248 -6.71 -24.96 11.36
CA ASP A 248 -5.80 -23.91 11.83
C ASP A 248 -4.50 -24.49 12.41
N SER A 249 -4.59 -25.63 13.10
CA SER A 249 -3.41 -26.34 13.60
C SER A 249 -2.53 -26.88 12.47
N LEU A 250 -3.16 -27.40 11.41
CA LEU A 250 -2.46 -27.84 10.20
C LEU A 250 -1.82 -26.67 9.45
N ASP A 251 -2.53 -25.56 9.32
CA ASP A 251 -2.04 -24.34 8.69
C ASP A 251 -0.79 -23.84 9.41
N ILE A 252 -0.84 -23.69 10.74
CA ILE A 252 0.30 -23.21 11.52
C ILE A 252 1.49 -24.18 11.41
N LYS A 253 1.24 -25.50 11.44
CA LYS A 253 2.29 -26.50 11.23
C LYS A 253 2.96 -26.37 9.86
N ASN A 254 2.21 -25.97 8.85
CA ASN A 254 2.70 -25.74 7.50
C ASN A 254 3.22 -24.31 7.27
N GLY A 255 3.23 -23.46 8.32
CA GLY A 255 3.65 -22.06 8.21
C GLY A 255 2.61 -21.16 7.52
N ASN A 256 1.37 -21.56 7.40
CA ASN A 256 0.31 -20.76 6.81
C ASN A 256 -0.42 -19.96 7.89
N VAL A 257 -0.83 -18.74 7.52
CA VAL A 257 -1.77 -17.98 8.35
C VAL A 257 -3.04 -18.83 8.53
N PRO A 258 -3.60 -18.94 9.75
CA PRO A 258 -4.76 -19.79 10.01
C PRO A 258 -5.96 -19.49 9.10
N SER A 259 -6.60 -20.53 8.57
CA SER A 259 -7.82 -20.45 7.76
C SER A 259 -8.94 -19.67 8.43
N SER A 260 -9.06 -19.74 9.76
CA SER A 260 -10.04 -18.95 10.51
C SER A 260 -9.82 -17.43 10.48
N LEU A 261 -8.66 -16.96 10.00
CA LEU A 261 -8.32 -15.54 9.88
C LEU A 261 -8.29 -15.02 8.44
N ARG A 262 -8.55 -15.88 7.45
CA ARG A 262 -8.43 -15.57 6.02
C ARG A 262 -9.67 -15.94 5.22
N VAL A 263 -9.81 -15.33 4.05
CA VAL A 263 -10.86 -15.66 3.06
C VAL A 263 -10.31 -16.45 1.88
N ASP A 264 -9.02 -16.31 1.62
CA ASP A 264 -8.24 -17.06 0.64
C ASP A 264 -6.78 -17.17 1.15
N ASP A 265 -5.83 -17.60 0.31
CA ASP A 265 -4.44 -17.78 0.74
C ASP A 265 -3.69 -16.46 1.00
N VAL A 266 -4.17 -15.33 0.49
CA VAL A 266 -3.54 -14.01 0.60
C VAL A 266 -4.27 -13.14 1.62
N HIS A 267 -5.59 -13.02 1.48
CA HIS A 267 -6.42 -12.00 2.10
C HIS A 267 -7.04 -12.46 3.41
N LEU A 268 -7.03 -11.54 4.38
CA LEU A 268 -7.62 -11.78 5.69
C LEU A 268 -9.15 -11.62 5.65
N ASN A 269 -9.83 -12.19 6.64
CA ASN A 269 -11.22 -11.88 6.91
C ASN A 269 -11.36 -10.72 7.92
N SER A 270 -12.58 -10.35 8.28
CA SER A 270 -12.86 -9.27 9.25
C SER A 270 -12.08 -9.41 10.56
N SER A 271 -11.95 -10.64 11.05
CA SER A 271 -11.24 -10.99 12.28
C SER A 271 -9.74 -10.76 12.16
N GLY A 272 -9.15 -11.21 11.05
CA GLY A 272 -7.75 -10.98 10.75
C GLY A 272 -7.43 -9.49 10.67
N TYR A 273 -8.23 -8.70 9.95
CA TYR A 273 -8.00 -7.25 9.84
C TYR A 273 -8.23 -6.49 11.16
N MET A 274 -9.20 -6.90 11.97
CA MET A 274 -9.38 -6.34 13.32
C MET A 274 -8.14 -6.62 14.19
N PHE A 275 -7.59 -7.84 14.12
CA PHE A 275 -6.36 -8.19 14.80
C PHE A 275 -5.17 -7.36 14.27
N ILE A 276 -5.05 -7.15 12.96
CA ILE A 276 -4.00 -6.28 12.39
C ILE A 276 -4.09 -4.87 12.98
N GLY A 277 -5.27 -4.26 12.98
CA GLY A 277 -5.48 -2.92 13.51
C GLY A 277 -5.05 -2.80 14.99
N GLN A 278 -5.33 -3.84 15.79
CA GLN A 278 -4.86 -3.94 17.17
C GLN A 278 -3.33 -4.02 17.26
N GLN A 279 -2.68 -4.84 16.44
CA GLN A 279 -1.21 -4.99 16.47
C GLN A 279 -0.51 -3.69 16.03
N VAL A 280 -1.04 -3.01 15.01
CA VAL A 280 -0.54 -1.70 14.58
C VAL A 280 -0.69 -0.66 15.70
N TYR A 281 -1.85 -0.62 16.36
CA TYR A 281 -2.06 0.25 17.52
C TYR A 281 -1.05 -0.01 18.64
N GLN A 282 -0.85 -1.28 19.03
CA GLN A 282 0.15 -1.63 20.04
C GLN A 282 1.56 -1.20 19.62
N LYS A 283 1.92 -1.44 18.36
CA LYS A 283 3.23 -1.08 17.82
C LYS A 283 3.50 0.43 17.86
N GLY A 284 2.52 1.25 17.49
CA GLY A 284 2.70 2.70 17.58
C GLY A 284 2.75 3.21 19.03
N ARG A 285 2.14 2.52 20.00
CA ARG A 285 2.37 2.82 21.43
C ARG A 285 3.77 2.46 21.88
N GLU A 286 4.28 1.30 21.47
CA GLU A 286 5.66 0.89 21.74
C GLU A 286 6.68 1.91 21.21
N LEU A 287 6.39 2.49 20.04
CA LEU A 287 7.23 3.51 19.39
C LEU A 287 6.97 4.94 19.89
N GLY A 288 5.95 5.15 20.74
CA GLY A 288 5.61 6.46 21.28
C GLY A 288 4.92 7.43 20.31
N TYR A 289 4.31 6.93 19.23
CA TYR A 289 3.57 7.75 18.26
C TYR A 289 2.19 8.20 18.77
N TRP A 290 1.64 7.44 19.71
CA TRP A 290 0.39 7.72 20.41
C TRP A 290 0.41 7.05 21.80
N LYS A 291 -0.54 7.44 22.66
CA LYS A 291 -0.66 6.98 24.05
C LYS A 291 -1.72 5.89 24.20
#